data_AF-A0A2V5Y7H5-F1
#
_entry.id   AF-A0A2V5Y7H5-F1
#
_cell.length_a   1.000
_cell.length_b   1.000
_cell.length_c   1.000
_cell.angle_alpha   90.00
_cell.angle_beta   90.00
_cell.angle_gamma   90.00
#
_symmetry.space_group_name_H-M   'P 1'
#
loop_
_entity.id
_entity.type
_entity.pdbx_description
1 polymer ?
#
loop_
_entity_poly.entity_id
_entity_poly.type
_entity_poly.pdbx_seq_one_letter_code
_entity_poly.pdbx_strand_id
1 'polypeptide(L)'
;MVTGHPFVIAKCGMSLDGRLTRPAGESRWVTGRSARRHAHQLRARIDAIFVGAQTVRADNPRLTARGVGSTRQPWRVVLSGSGKLPRRAHLFSDKDASRTLIYQSKSLAAVLKNLGERGITSVLIEGGGEVLGQALDARIIDKVQLYLGPILTAGPIMAFPGRGANTAASALRLQRVSYKRVGKSVCIIGYPEVHPS
;
A
#
# COMPACT_ATOMS: atom_id res chain seq x y z
N MET A 1 19.13 -11.30 3.10
CA MET A 1 18.71 -10.04 2.43
C MET A 1 19.77 -9.69 1.41
N VAL A 2 19.40 -9.37 0.17
CA VAL A 2 20.36 -9.12 -0.93
C VAL A 2 20.68 -7.63 -1.09
N THR A 3 19.82 -6.71 -0.60
CA THR A 3 19.94 -5.25 -0.82
C THR A 3 19.97 -4.40 0.46
N GLY A 4 19.86 -5.02 1.65
CA GLY A 4 19.73 -4.29 2.92
C GLY A 4 18.38 -3.59 3.16
N HIS A 5 17.45 -3.65 2.19
CA HIS A 5 16.10 -3.12 2.28
C HIS A 5 15.04 -4.22 2.12
N PRO A 6 13.86 -4.08 2.76
CA PRO A 6 12.74 -5.02 2.57
C PRO A 6 12.23 -4.97 1.13
N PHE A 7 11.74 -6.11 0.62
CA PHE A 7 11.01 -6.17 -0.64
C PHE A 7 9.67 -5.43 -0.53
N VAL A 8 9.47 -4.40 -1.34
CA VAL A 8 8.33 -3.47 -1.27
C VAL A 8 7.27 -3.80 -2.31
N ILE A 9 6.06 -4.05 -1.82
CA ILE A 9 4.87 -4.23 -2.67
C ILE A 9 3.97 -3.01 -2.53
N ALA A 10 3.75 -2.29 -3.64
CA ALA A 10 2.73 -1.25 -3.73
C ALA A 10 1.40 -1.86 -4.13
N LYS A 11 0.40 -1.80 -3.23
CA LYS A 11 -0.93 -2.35 -3.48
C LYS A 11 -2.00 -1.28 -3.33
N CYS A 12 -2.88 -1.22 -4.33
CA CYS A 12 -3.93 -0.22 -4.39
C CYS A 12 -5.21 -0.79 -5.00
N GLY A 13 -6.37 -0.38 -4.48
CA GLY A 13 -7.66 -0.58 -5.13
C GLY A 13 -8.22 0.76 -5.54
N MET A 14 -8.45 0.95 -6.83
CA MET A 14 -8.80 2.25 -7.43
C MET A 14 -9.89 2.11 -8.48
N SER A 15 -10.48 3.24 -8.85
CA SER A 15 -11.40 3.34 -9.97
C SER A 15 -10.65 3.15 -11.29
N LEU A 16 -11.38 3.00 -12.39
CA LEU A 16 -10.78 2.82 -13.72
C LEU A 16 -9.96 4.06 -14.15
N ASP A 17 -10.37 5.25 -13.70
CA ASP A 17 -9.67 6.54 -13.89
C ASP A 17 -8.61 6.82 -12.81
N GLY A 18 -8.19 5.82 -12.03
CA GLY A 18 -7.03 5.91 -11.13
C GLY A 18 -7.29 6.67 -9.82
N ARG A 19 -8.54 6.75 -9.36
CA ARG A 19 -8.95 7.53 -8.18
C ARG A 19 -9.20 6.63 -6.96
N LEU A 20 -8.94 7.19 -5.78
CA LEU A 20 -9.22 6.58 -4.47
C LEU A 20 -10.52 7.09 -3.86
N THR A 21 -10.97 8.28 -4.28
CA THR A 21 -12.25 8.86 -3.87
C THR A 21 -13.42 8.05 -4.37
N ARG A 22 -14.55 8.20 -3.69
CA ARG A 22 -15.84 7.66 -4.11
C ARG A 22 -16.90 8.75 -4.02
N PRO A 23 -18.00 8.63 -4.78
CA PRO A 23 -19.18 9.46 -4.59
C PRO A 23 -19.66 9.42 -3.14
N ALA A 24 -20.22 10.53 -2.65
CA ALA A 24 -20.75 10.60 -1.29
C ALA A 24 -21.90 9.58 -1.10
N GLY A 25 -21.97 8.94 0.08
CA GLY A 25 -23.07 8.03 0.44
C GLY A 25 -22.90 6.56 0.01
N GLU A 26 -21.96 6.23 -0.87
CA GLU A 26 -21.65 4.83 -1.21
C GLU A 26 -20.67 4.20 -0.22
N SER A 27 -20.69 2.85 -0.09
CA SER A 27 -19.72 1.84 0.47
C SER A 27 -18.48 2.36 1.24
N ARG A 28 -17.39 1.60 1.42
CA ARG A 28 -16.05 2.19 1.68
C ARG A 28 -15.05 1.91 0.56
N TRP A 29 -15.45 1.05 -0.37
CA TRP A 29 -14.52 0.32 -1.21
C TRP A 29 -14.83 0.55 -2.67
N VAL A 30 -13.83 1.01 -3.43
CA VAL A 30 -13.93 1.13 -4.90
C VAL A 30 -14.00 -0.25 -5.57
N THR A 31 -13.43 -1.26 -4.91
CA THR A 31 -13.38 -2.65 -5.41
C THR A 31 -14.32 -3.57 -4.62
N GLY A 32 -14.83 -4.60 -5.30
CA GLY A 32 -15.77 -5.56 -4.74
C GLY A 32 -15.18 -6.51 -3.68
N ARG A 33 -16.05 -7.27 -3.00
CA ARG A 33 -15.66 -8.20 -1.92
C ARG A 33 -14.58 -9.21 -2.35
N SER A 34 -14.69 -9.75 -3.56
CA SER A 34 -13.72 -10.72 -4.10
C SER A 34 -12.32 -10.11 -4.25
N ALA A 35 -12.22 -8.88 -4.75
CA ALA A 35 -10.95 -8.15 -4.87
C ALA A 35 -10.34 -7.86 -3.49
N ARG A 36 -11.15 -7.43 -2.52
CA ARG A 36 -10.70 -7.22 -1.14
C ARG A 36 -10.19 -8.50 -0.50
N ARG A 37 -10.91 -9.63 -0.66
CA ARG A 37 -10.47 -10.93 -0.15
C ARG A 37 -9.14 -11.36 -0.77
N HIS A 38 -9.02 -11.24 -2.10
CA HIS A 38 -7.79 -11.58 -2.81
C HIS A 38 -6.60 -10.70 -2.37
N ALA A 39 -6.82 -9.39 -2.24
CA ALA A 39 -5.79 -8.48 -1.72
C ALA A 39 -5.38 -8.80 -0.29
N HIS A 40 -6.35 -9.16 0.55
CA HIS A 40 -6.12 -9.45 1.97
C HIS A 40 -5.29 -10.70 2.20
N GLN A 41 -5.27 -11.65 1.25
CA GLN A 41 -4.37 -12.82 1.30
C GLN A 41 -2.90 -12.43 1.37
N LEU A 42 -2.52 -11.28 0.80
CA LEU A 42 -1.14 -10.81 0.83
C LEU A 42 -0.66 -10.47 2.24
N ARG A 43 -1.57 -10.04 3.12
CA ARG A 43 -1.25 -9.70 4.52
C ARG A 43 -0.74 -10.89 5.32
N ALA A 44 -1.10 -12.11 4.91
CA ALA A 44 -0.62 -13.34 5.54
C ALA A 44 0.80 -13.73 5.11
N ARG A 45 1.33 -13.12 4.05
CA ARG A 45 2.60 -13.48 3.42
C ARG A 45 3.66 -12.38 3.52
N ILE A 46 3.37 -11.33 4.28
CA ILE A 46 4.23 -10.15 4.39
C ILE A 46 4.66 -9.97 5.86
N ASP A 47 5.85 -9.43 6.07
CA ASP A 47 6.34 -9.13 7.41
C ASP A 47 5.73 -7.84 7.97
N ALA A 48 5.46 -6.84 7.13
CA ALA A 48 4.93 -5.54 7.52
C ALA A 48 3.92 -4.97 6.52
N ILE A 49 2.92 -4.24 7.05
CA ILE A 49 1.99 -3.42 6.27
C ILE A 49 2.26 -1.96 6.64
N PHE A 50 2.45 -1.13 5.62
CA PHE A 50 2.79 0.27 5.75
C PHE A 50 1.65 1.16 5.24
N VAL A 51 1.28 2.17 6.03
CA VAL A 51 0.31 3.21 5.65
C VAL A 51 0.74 4.60 6.11
N GLY A 52 0.19 5.63 5.48
CA GLY A 52 0.29 7.00 5.97
C GLY A 52 -0.72 7.29 7.09
N ALA A 53 -0.43 8.31 7.90
CA ALA A 53 -1.32 8.78 8.96
C ALA A 53 -2.73 9.14 8.45
N GLN A 54 -2.86 9.65 7.22
CA GLN A 54 -4.16 9.99 6.67
C GLN A 54 -5.04 8.77 6.44
N THR A 55 -4.46 7.63 6.03
CA THR A 55 -5.15 6.34 5.98
C THR A 55 -5.58 5.90 7.39
N VAL A 56 -4.82 6.20 8.43
CA VAL A 56 -5.28 5.89 9.79
C VAL A 56 -6.48 6.75 10.19
N ARG A 57 -6.49 8.04 9.82
CA ARG A 57 -7.56 8.98 10.18
C ARG A 57 -8.86 8.75 9.42
N ALA A 58 -8.79 8.68 8.10
CA ALA A 58 -9.97 8.53 7.26
C ALA A 58 -10.62 7.16 7.43
N ASP A 59 -9.78 6.17 7.72
CA ASP A 59 -10.07 4.79 7.38
C ASP A 59 -9.96 3.88 8.62
N ASN A 60 -9.34 4.33 9.71
CA ASN A 60 -9.17 3.59 10.96
C ASN A 60 -8.95 2.06 10.77
N PRO A 61 -7.97 1.63 9.94
CA PRO A 61 -7.84 0.23 9.59
C PRO A 61 -7.24 -0.58 10.74
N ARG A 62 -7.53 -1.88 10.77
CA ARG A 62 -6.86 -2.83 11.69
C ARG A 62 -5.48 -3.29 11.21
N LEU A 63 -5.26 -3.31 9.89
CA LEU A 63 -4.05 -3.80 9.22
C LEU A 63 -3.59 -5.19 9.69
N THR A 64 -4.56 -6.09 9.91
CA THR A 64 -4.33 -7.49 10.30
C THR A 64 -4.60 -8.46 9.16
N ALA A 65 -3.94 -9.62 9.20
CA ALA A 65 -4.27 -10.80 8.41
C ALA A 65 -5.41 -11.57 9.09
N ARG A 66 -6.57 -11.68 8.42
CA ARG A 66 -7.83 -12.21 8.99
C ARG A 66 -8.51 -13.12 7.97
N GLY A 67 -9.00 -14.29 8.40
CA GLY A 67 -9.71 -15.22 7.51
C GLY A 67 -8.85 -15.78 6.37
N VAL A 68 -7.52 -15.85 6.58
CA VAL A 68 -6.53 -16.25 5.57
C VAL A 68 -5.55 -17.31 6.08
N GLY A 69 -5.89 -18.02 7.18
CA GLY A 69 -5.14 -19.18 7.67
C GLY A 69 -3.77 -18.91 8.30
N SER A 70 -3.36 -17.65 8.46
CA SER A 70 -2.10 -17.30 9.13
C SER A 70 -2.30 -17.05 10.62
N THR A 71 -1.41 -17.63 11.43
CA THR A 71 -1.29 -17.36 12.88
C THR A 71 -0.43 -16.13 13.16
N ARG A 72 0.52 -15.78 12.28
CA ARG A 72 1.42 -14.63 12.44
C ARG A 72 0.83 -13.37 11.83
N GLN A 73 0.75 -12.31 12.64
CA GLN A 73 0.32 -10.98 12.20
C GLN A 73 1.50 -10.15 11.67
N PRO A 74 1.31 -9.37 10.59
CA PRO A 74 2.32 -8.45 10.11
C PRO A 74 2.55 -7.32 11.12
N TRP A 75 3.74 -6.71 11.08
CA TRP A 75 3.97 -5.42 11.71
C TRP A 75 3.10 -4.36 11.04
N ARG A 76 2.58 -3.41 11.83
CA ARG A 76 1.76 -2.30 11.35
C ARG A 76 2.60 -1.04 11.42
N VAL A 77 2.98 -0.51 10.27
CA VAL A 77 3.88 0.64 10.18
C VAL A 77 3.09 1.86 9.75
N VAL A 78 3.17 2.92 10.53
CA VAL A 78 2.50 4.20 10.25
C VAL A 78 3.53 5.30 10.13
N LEU A 79 3.52 6.01 9.01
CA LEU A 79 4.29 7.24 8.82
C LEU A 79 3.39 8.47 9.06
N SER A 80 3.83 9.37 9.94
CA SER A 80 3.12 10.60 10.29
C SER A 80 4.05 11.80 10.30
N GLY A 81 3.71 12.90 9.61
CA GLY A 81 4.49 14.14 9.71
C GLY A 81 4.39 14.79 11.10
N SER A 82 3.22 14.72 11.75
CA SER A 82 3.00 15.38 13.05
C SER A 82 3.18 14.46 14.25
N GLY A 83 3.33 13.14 14.03
CA GLY A 83 3.30 12.13 15.10
C GLY A 83 1.91 11.94 15.75
N LYS A 84 0.99 12.89 15.59
CA LYS A 84 -0.37 12.83 16.15
C LYS A 84 -1.17 11.75 15.42
N LEU A 85 -1.78 10.81 16.12
CA LEU A 85 -2.72 9.83 15.57
C LEU A 85 -3.93 9.73 16.51
N PRO A 86 -5.13 9.34 16.02
CA PRO A 86 -6.28 9.17 16.90
C PRO A 86 -5.98 8.13 17.99
N ARG A 87 -6.09 8.52 19.27
CA ARG A 87 -5.74 7.64 20.41
C ARG A 87 -6.55 6.34 20.44
N ARG A 88 -7.78 6.37 19.91
CA ARG A 88 -8.70 5.22 19.82
C ARG A 88 -8.65 4.50 18.47
N ALA A 89 -7.61 4.71 17.66
CA ALA A 89 -7.45 3.98 16.42
C ALA A 89 -7.36 2.47 16.70
N HIS A 90 -7.88 1.65 15.78
CA HIS A 90 -7.86 0.19 15.91
C HIS A 90 -6.44 -0.38 16.04
N LEU A 91 -5.46 0.32 15.46
CA LEU A 91 -4.04 -0.01 15.56
C LEU A 91 -3.48 0.00 16.99
N PHE A 92 -4.18 0.63 17.94
CA PHE A 92 -3.73 0.80 19.33
C PHE A 92 -4.64 0.12 20.34
N SER A 93 -5.75 -0.48 19.89
CA SER A 93 -6.81 -0.98 20.78
C SER A 93 -7.08 -2.47 20.66
N ASP A 94 -6.48 -3.15 19.67
CA ASP A 94 -6.61 -4.61 19.54
C ASP A 94 -5.44 -5.36 20.19
N LYS A 95 -5.59 -6.69 20.28
CA LYS A 95 -4.59 -7.59 20.88
C LYS A 95 -3.20 -7.53 20.23
N ASP A 96 -3.12 -6.99 19.02
CA ASP A 96 -1.88 -6.89 18.25
C ASP A 96 -1.22 -5.50 18.41
N ALA A 97 -1.71 -4.64 19.31
CA ALA A 97 -1.25 -3.25 19.54
C ALA A 97 0.27 -3.12 19.65
N SER A 98 0.93 -4.09 20.30
CA SER A 98 2.39 -4.15 20.45
C SER A 98 3.15 -4.32 19.13
N ARG A 99 2.47 -4.73 18.05
CA ARG A 99 3.02 -4.87 16.69
C ARG A 99 2.82 -3.61 15.84
N THR A 100 2.66 -2.44 16.46
CA THR A 100 2.50 -1.16 15.75
C THR A 100 3.73 -0.28 15.92
N LEU A 101 4.35 0.10 14.80
CA LEU A 101 5.48 1.02 14.73
C LEU A 101 5.02 2.36 14.14
N ILE A 102 5.33 3.45 14.82
CA ILE A 102 5.03 4.81 14.36
C ILE A 102 6.34 5.51 14.05
N TYR A 103 6.48 6.00 12.82
CA TYR A 103 7.60 6.83 12.41
C TYR A 103 7.11 8.26 12.22
N GLN A 104 7.84 9.21 12.83
CA GLN A 104 7.55 10.63 12.72
C GLN A 104 8.60 11.34 11.88
N SER A 105 8.16 12.13 10.89
CA SER A 105 9.03 13.01 10.09
C SER A 105 10.27 12.30 9.50
N LYS A 106 10.12 11.05 9.06
CA LYS A 106 11.16 10.28 8.38
C LYS A 106 10.87 10.17 6.90
N SER A 107 11.91 10.10 6.08
CA SER A 107 11.78 9.71 4.68
C SER A 107 11.39 8.24 4.59
N LEU A 108 10.67 7.86 3.52
CA LEU A 108 10.25 6.48 3.30
C LEU A 108 11.45 5.52 3.24
N ALA A 109 12.54 5.92 2.57
CA ALA A 109 13.79 5.16 2.52
C ALA A 109 14.41 4.91 3.90
N ALA A 110 14.42 5.93 4.79
CA ALA A 110 14.93 5.77 6.14
C ALA A 110 14.07 4.80 6.97
N VAL A 111 12.74 4.83 6.79
CA VAL A 111 11.85 3.86 7.44
C VAL A 111 12.14 2.45 6.94
N LEU A 112 12.21 2.24 5.62
CA LEU A 112 12.52 0.92 5.04
C LEU A 112 13.87 0.37 5.50
N LYS A 113 14.91 1.21 5.59
CA LYS A 113 16.20 0.83 6.17
C LYS A 113 16.05 0.32 7.60
N ASN A 114 15.35 1.07 8.46
CA ASN A 114 15.16 0.66 9.85
C ASN A 114 14.33 -0.63 9.99
N LEU A 115 13.36 -0.85 9.10
CA LEU A 115 12.63 -2.11 9.05
C LEU A 115 13.59 -3.27 8.67
N GLY A 116 14.46 -3.08 7.68
CA GLY A 116 15.47 -4.06 7.30
C GLY A 116 16.42 -4.42 8.46
N GLU A 117 16.91 -3.43 9.21
CA GLU A 117 17.73 -3.62 10.42
C GLU A 117 17.01 -4.45 11.50
N ARG A 118 15.67 -4.40 11.55
CA ARG A 118 14.83 -5.21 12.45
C ARG A 118 14.52 -6.61 11.90
N GLY A 119 15.13 -7.01 10.78
CA GLY A 119 14.90 -8.30 10.13
C GLY A 119 13.56 -8.40 9.39
N ILE A 120 12.88 -7.27 9.14
CA ILE A 120 11.67 -7.25 8.31
C ILE A 120 12.12 -7.31 6.85
N THR A 121 11.73 -8.38 6.14
CA THR A 121 12.23 -8.65 4.80
C THR A 121 11.26 -8.25 3.71
N SER A 122 10.01 -7.95 4.06
CA SER A 122 8.96 -7.63 3.10
C SER A 122 7.97 -6.61 3.67
N VAL A 123 7.61 -5.61 2.85
CA VAL A 123 6.69 -4.52 3.21
C VAL A 123 5.59 -4.41 2.16
N LEU A 124 4.36 -4.32 2.61
CA LEU A 124 3.19 -4.03 1.79
C LEU A 124 2.72 -2.60 2.06
N ILE A 125 2.90 -1.69 1.11
CA ILE A 125 2.30 -0.36 1.16
C ILE A 125 0.84 -0.47 0.73
N GLU A 126 -0.09 -0.20 1.66
CA GLU A 126 -1.54 -0.29 1.41
C GLU A 126 -2.24 1.07 1.50
N GLY A 127 -2.62 1.61 0.35
CA GLY A 127 -3.49 2.79 0.28
C GLY A 127 -2.85 4.09 0.80
N GLY A 128 -3.56 5.19 0.58
CA GLY A 128 -3.02 6.54 0.75
C GLY A 128 -2.18 6.95 -0.45
N GLY A 129 -2.73 7.83 -1.28
CA GLY A 129 -2.07 8.28 -2.51
C GLY A 129 -0.68 8.87 -2.23
N GLU A 130 -0.53 9.66 -1.16
CA GLU A 130 0.74 10.30 -0.81
C GLU A 130 1.89 9.29 -0.61
N VAL A 131 1.68 8.21 0.13
CA VAL A 131 2.74 7.22 0.40
C VAL A 131 3.06 6.42 -0.85
N LEU A 132 2.04 6.01 -1.61
CA LEU A 132 2.22 5.32 -2.89
C LEU A 132 2.96 6.22 -3.89
N GLY A 133 2.66 7.51 -3.90
CA GLY A 133 3.32 8.53 -4.68
C GLY A 133 4.79 8.73 -4.33
N GLN A 134 5.08 8.89 -3.04
CA GLN A 134 6.46 8.96 -2.54
C GLN A 134 7.26 7.70 -2.89
N ALA A 135 6.65 6.52 -2.79
CA ALA A 135 7.30 5.26 -3.16
C ALA A 135 7.60 5.18 -4.68
N LEU A 136 6.67 5.68 -5.50
CA LEU A 136 6.83 5.75 -6.96
C LEU A 136 7.93 6.73 -7.36
N ASP A 137 7.89 7.95 -6.81
CA ASP A 137 8.89 9.00 -7.08
C ASP A 137 10.29 8.56 -6.62
N ALA A 138 10.39 7.85 -5.49
CA ALA A 138 11.67 7.35 -4.96
C ALA A 138 12.18 6.06 -5.63
N ARG A 139 11.42 5.45 -6.55
CA ARG A 139 11.80 4.21 -7.27
C ARG A 139 12.14 3.03 -6.35
N ILE A 140 11.43 2.92 -5.22
CA ILE A 140 11.64 1.87 -4.21
C ILE A 140 10.60 0.76 -4.25
N ILE A 141 9.74 0.73 -5.28
CA ILE A 141 8.71 -0.30 -5.44
C ILE A 141 9.35 -1.49 -6.16
N ASP A 142 9.31 -2.68 -5.57
CA ASP A 142 9.79 -3.90 -6.25
C ASP A 142 8.66 -4.61 -7.00
N LYS A 143 7.41 -4.42 -6.55
CA LYS A 143 6.22 -5.05 -7.12
C LYS A 143 5.01 -4.15 -7.00
N VAL A 144 4.19 -4.11 -8.04
CA VAL A 144 2.84 -3.54 -7.97
C VAL A 144 1.79 -4.64 -7.95
N GLN A 145 0.71 -4.39 -7.21
CA GLN A 145 -0.51 -5.21 -7.24
C GLN A 145 -1.73 -4.29 -7.18
N LEU A 146 -2.22 -3.91 -8.36
CA LEU A 146 -3.27 -2.92 -8.53
C LEU A 146 -4.61 -3.59 -8.82
N TYR A 147 -5.68 -3.10 -8.22
CA TYR A 147 -7.04 -3.58 -8.46
C TYR A 147 -7.87 -2.46 -9.05
N LEU A 148 -8.32 -2.64 -10.30
CA LEU A 148 -9.17 -1.72 -11.02
C LEU A 148 -10.64 -2.14 -10.86
N GLY A 149 -11.45 -1.28 -10.25
CA GLY A 149 -12.91 -1.41 -10.28
C GLY A 149 -13.46 -0.89 -11.62
N PRO A 150 -14.54 -1.49 -12.17
CA PRO A 150 -15.17 -1.03 -13.40
C PRO A 150 -16.09 0.16 -13.12
N ILE A 151 -15.53 1.23 -12.56
CA ILE A 151 -16.24 2.45 -12.18
C ILE A 151 -15.32 3.65 -12.45
N LEU A 152 -15.92 4.77 -12.88
CA LEU A 152 -15.25 6.06 -13.04
C LEU A 152 -15.79 6.98 -11.95
N THR A 153 -14.93 7.52 -11.10
CA THR A 153 -15.38 8.30 -9.92
C THR A 153 -14.93 9.75 -9.95
N ALA A 154 -13.98 10.11 -10.82
CA ALA A 154 -13.29 11.38 -10.76
C ALA A 154 -12.80 11.67 -9.32
N GLY A 155 -12.75 12.95 -8.97
CA GLY A 155 -12.41 13.40 -7.63
C GLY A 155 -10.91 13.63 -7.41
N PRO A 156 -10.56 14.31 -6.31
CA PRO A 156 -9.23 14.90 -6.16
C PRO A 156 -8.14 13.89 -5.76
N ILE A 157 -8.49 12.74 -5.18
CA ILE A 157 -7.49 11.84 -4.60
C ILE A 157 -7.08 10.78 -5.63
N MET A 158 -5.87 10.93 -6.17
CA MET A 158 -5.25 9.93 -7.05
C MET A 158 -4.66 8.76 -6.27
N ALA A 159 -4.59 7.60 -6.92
CA ALA A 159 -3.93 6.42 -6.38
C ALA A 159 -2.40 6.58 -6.27
N PHE A 160 -1.80 7.21 -7.28
CA PHE A 160 -0.38 7.53 -7.35
C PHE A 160 -0.21 9.00 -7.76
N PRO A 161 -0.50 9.96 -6.86
CA PRO A 161 0.00 11.32 -7.03
C PRO A 161 1.53 11.29 -7.02
N GLY A 162 2.19 12.26 -7.62
CA GLY A 162 3.65 12.31 -7.62
C GLY A 162 4.15 13.43 -8.52
N ARG A 163 5.47 13.56 -8.62
CA ARG A 163 6.09 14.54 -9.53
C ARG A 163 5.83 14.22 -10.99
N GLY A 164 5.57 12.94 -11.29
CA GLY A 164 5.37 12.45 -12.65
C GLY A 164 6.70 12.25 -13.38
N ALA A 165 6.63 11.57 -14.52
CA ALA A 165 7.78 11.40 -15.40
C ALA A 165 7.89 12.61 -16.32
N ASN A 166 9.09 13.17 -16.46
CA ASN A 166 9.35 14.31 -17.34
C ASN A 166 9.29 13.91 -18.83
N THR A 167 9.44 12.62 -19.11
CA THR A 167 9.37 12.03 -20.46
C THR A 167 8.72 10.65 -20.41
N ALA A 168 8.17 10.17 -21.53
CA ALA A 168 7.65 8.80 -21.62
C ALA A 168 8.73 7.72 -21.38
N ALA A 169 9.99 8.03 -21.67
CA ALA A 169 11.14 7.15 -21.43
C ALA A 169 11.50 7.06 -19.94
N SER A 170 11.33 8.16 -19.19
CA SER A 170 11.56 8.17 -17.74
C SER A 170 10.40 7.60 -16.94
N ALA A 171 9.27 7.23 -17.57
CA ALA A 171 8.15 6.63 -16.87
C ALA A 171 8.51 5.24 -16.30
N LEU A 172 7.96 4.90 -15.13
CA LEU A 172 8.12 3.57 -14.57
C LEU A 172 7.39 2.55 -15.45
N ARG A 173 8.14 1.66 -16.09
CA ARG A 173 7.61 0.54 -16.88
C ARG A 173 7.57 -0.72 -16.03
N LEU A 174 6.55 -1.55 -16.29
CA LEU A 174 6.38 -2.82 -15.62
C LEU A 174 6.72 -3.95 -16.59
N GLN A 175 7.52 -4.89 -16.12
CA GLN A 175 7.80 -6.17 -16.74
C GLN A 175 7.09 -7.30 -15.99
N ARG A 176 7.04 -8.47 -16.62
CA ARG A 176 6.42 -9.69 -16.07
C ARG A 176 4.98 -9.43 -15.60
N VAL A 177 4.23 -8.72 -16.44
CA VAL A 177 2.88 -8.25 -16.12
C VAL A 177 1.90 -9.41 -16.24
N SER A 178 1.02 -9.53 -15.25
CA SER A 178 -0.09 -10.49 -15.21
C SER A 178 -1.39 -9.76 -14.95
N TYR A 179 -2.43 -10.18 -15.69
CA TYR A 179 -3.79 -9.68 -15.56
C TYR A 179 -4.69 -10.80 -15.05
N LYS A 180 -5.44 -10.54 -14.00
CA LYS A 180 -6.37 -11.51 -13.41
C LYS A 180 -7.72 -10.87 -13.12
N ARG A 181 -8.78 -11.45 -13.68
CA ARG A 181 -10.14 -11.07 -13.28
C ARG A 181 -10.42 -11.56 -11.85
N VAL A 182 -10.87 -10.67 -10.98
CA VAL A 182 -11.22 -10.96 -9.59
C VAL A 182 -12.61 -10.40 -9.29
N GLY A 183 -13.63 -11.23 -9.47
CA GLY A 183 -15.02 -10.78 -9.48
C GLY A 183 -15.26 -9.79 -10.63
N LYS A 184 -15.70 -8.58 -10.30
CA LYS A 184 -15.89 -7.48 -11.27
C LYS A 184 -14.63 -6.65 -11.51
N SER A 185 -13.57 -6.83 -10.73
CA SER A 185 -12.33 -6.06 -10.86
C SER A 185 -11.28 -6.78 -11.72
N VAL A 186 -10.34 -6.03 -12.28
CA VAL A 186 -9.09 -6.57 -12.85
C VAL A 186 -7.95 -6.31 -11.86
N CYS A 187 -7.21 -7.36 -11.52
CA CYS A 187 -5.96 -7.26 -10.77
C CYS A 187 -4.80 -7.26 -11.76
N ILE A 188 -3.96 -6.23 -11.71
CA ILE A 188 -2.72 -6.12 -12.48
C ILE A 188 -1.57 -6.33 -11.51
N ILE A 189 -0.68 -7.26 -11.83
CA ILE A 189 0.54 -7.53 -11.08
C ILE A 189 1.72 -7.31 -12.03
N GLY A 190 2.76 -6.61 -11.58
CA GLY A 190 3.95 -6.40 -12.37
C GLY A 190 5.13 -6.01 -11.49
N TYR A 191 6.32 -6.02 -12.06
CA TYR A 191 7.57 -5.66 -11.40
C TYR A 191 8.18 -4.52 -12.20
N PRO A 192 8.71 -3.46 -11.58
CA PRO A 192 9.37 -2.41 -12.36
C PRO A 192 10.55 -2.96 -13.16
N GLU A 193 10.76 -2.40 -14.35
CA GLU A 193 12.00 -2.59 -15.10
C GLU A 193 13.16 -1.99 -14.31
N VAL A 194 14.21 -2.78 -14.09
CA VAL A 194 15.45 -2.27 -13.51
C VAL A 194 16.22 -1.65 -14.67
N HIS A 195 16.29 -0.32 -14.74
CA HIS A 195 17.23 0.31 -15.64
C HIS A 195 18.64 0.07 -15.09
N PRO A 196 19.56 -0.51 -15.88
CA PRO A 196 20.97 -0.49 -15.52
C PRO A 196 21.36 0.98 -15.33
N SER A 197 21.89 1.29 -14.14
CA SER A 197 22.54 2.56 -13.84
C SER A 197 23.78 2.76 -14.70
#